data_AF-A0A5C4Y271-F1
#
_entry.id   AF-A0A5C4Y271-F1
#
_cell.length_a   1.000
_cell.length_b   1.000
_cell.length_c   1.000
_cell.angle_alpha   90.00
_cell.angle_beta   90.00
_cell.angle_gamma   90.00
#
_symmetry.space_group_name_H-M   'P 1'
#
loop_
_entity.id
_entity.type
_entity.pdbx_description
1 polymer ?
#
loop_
_entity_poly.entity_id
_entity_poly.type
_entity_poly.pdbx_seq_one_letter_code
_entity_poly.pdbx_strand_id
1 'polypeptide(L)'
;MSAAAPAAPLRRAARAARAGRLSRPGRPERRPASAVTAHAVAATTAATAAAVMLGAATEAAQGALPTAWGPLANSVTAWVLLPAALTTAVLAAVPRRGTGTGLPLALAAGLATTQGLVAGYYGWAALVSGTPHAWSSVVLWAAAGLVSGALVGAVALVRATERGAVRGAATGLLAAVPLADGGRTVLLFPWQAAGGWAFAALAVVVLLGVLRRGERAAGWMTAAAALAAGAGAFAVLDAAVRLATL
;
A
#
# COMPACT_ATOMS: atom_id res chain seq x y z
N MET A 1 55.89 26.30 -62.98
CA MET A 1 55.94 25.82 -61.59
C MET A 1 54.50 25.46 -61.20
N SER A 2 54.04 24.26 -61.51
CA SER A 2 54.06 23.05 -60.65
C SER A 2 53.42 23.27 -59.28
N ALA A 3 52.19 22.77 -59.10
CA ALA A 3 51.88 21.72 -58.12
C ALA A 3 50.39 21.35 -58.20
N ALA A 4 50.12 20.15 -58.71
CA ALA A 4 48.84 19.46 -58.55
C ALA A 4 48.73 18.93 -57.12
N ALA A 5 47.57 19.11 -56.47
CA ALA A 5 47.25 18.51 -55.18
C ALA A 5 46.26 17.33 -55.37
N PRO A 6 46.54 16.15 -54.79
CA PRO A 6 45.78 14.93 -55.05
C PRO A 6 44.50 14.83 -54.19
N ALA A 7 43.48 14.24 -54.80
CA ALA A 7 42.19 13.93 -54.18
C ALA A 7 42.21 12.58 -53.44
N ALA A 8 41.49 12.58 -52.30
CA ALA A 8 40.89 11.44 -51.57
C ALA A 8 41.83 10.54 -50.71
N PRO A 9 41.31 10.06 -49.55
CA PRO A 9 40.51 8.84 -49.59
C PRO A 9 39.31 8.84 -48.60
N LEU A 10 38.10 9.10 -49.11
CA LEU A 10 36.82 8.89 -48.40
C LEU A 10 36.36 7.40 -48.31
N ARG A 11 37.19 6.44 -48.73
CA ARG A 11 36.77 5.03 -48.88
C ARG A 11 36.95 4.15 -47.64
N ARG A 12 37.57 4.61 -46.55
CA ARG A 12 37.76 3.78 -45.33
C ARG A 12 36.61 3.82 -44.33
N ALA A 13 35.78 4.87 -44.31
CA ALA A 13 34.67 4.96 -43.35
C ALA A 13 33.49 4.02 -43.68
N ALA A 14 33.28 3.66 -44.95
CA ALA A 14 32.14 2.84 -45.37
C ALA A 14 32.28 1.34 -45.04
N ARG A 15 33.49 0.82 -44.76
CA ARG A 15 33.69 -0.59 -44.40
C ARG A 15 33.52 -0.89 -42.91
N ALA A 16 33.76 0.07 -42.02
CA ALA A 16 33.55 -0.12 -40.58
C ALA A 16 32.05 -0.16 -40.21
N ALA A 17 31.19 0.53 -40.96
CA ALA A 17 29.74 0.55 -40.72
C ALA A 17 29.01 -0.74 -41.12
N ARG A 18 29.68 -1.69 -41.80
CA ARG A 18 29.05 -2.94 -42.29
C ARG A 18 29.36 -4.18 -41.43
N ALA A 19 30.33 -4.09 -40.51
CA ALA A 19 30.69 -5.19 -39.60
C ALA A 19 29.88 -5.21 -38.29
N GLY A 20 29.12 -4.15 -37.98
CA GLY A 20 28.25 -4.07 -36.79
C GLY A 20 26.84 -4.65 -36.98
N ARG A 21 26.61 -5.47 -38.01
CA ARG A 21 25.32 -6.10 -38.27
C ARG A 21 25.24 -7.45 -37.54
N LEU A 22 24.25 -7.52 -36.63
CA LEU A 22 23.51 -8.70 -36.18
C LEU A 22 23.96 -9.39 -34.89
N SER A 23 24.24 -8.64 -33.83
CA SER A 23 23.78 -9.07 -32.51
C SER A 23 22.28 -8.80 -32.45
N ARG A 24 21.47 -9.74 -32.97
CA ARG A 24 20.01 -9.75 -32.77
C ARG A 24 19.78 -9.63 -31.25
N PRO A 25 19.10 -8.58 -30.73
CA PRO A 25 18.71 -8.58 -29.33
C PRO A 25 17.89 -9.84 -29.11
N GLY A 26 18.39 -10.72 -28.25
CA GLY A 26 17.74 -11.98 -27.91
C GLY A 26 16.28 -11.70 -27.62
N ARG A 27 15.39 -12.33 -28.40
CA ARG A 27 13.95 -12.23 -28.21
C ARG A 27 13.71 -12.60 -26.74
N PRO A 28 13.14 -11.70 -25.90
CA PRO A 28 13.02 -11.96 -24.47
C PRO A 28 12.28 -13.29 -24.30
N GLU A 29 12.97 -14.27 -23.71
CA GLU A 29 12.41 -15.59 -23.43
C GLU A 29 11.08 -15.39 -22.71
N ARG A 30 9.99 -15.77 -23.38
CA ARG A 30 8.68 -15.81 -22.77
C ARG A 30 8.72 -16.94 -21.73
N ARG A 31 9.17 -16.66 -20.49
CA ARG A 31 8.85 -17.48 -19.31
C ARG A 31 7.39 -17.96 -19.41
N PRO A 32 7.08 -19.22 -19.14
CA PRO A 32 5.72 -19.75 -19.29
C PRO A 32 4.74 -19.04 -18.34
N ALA A 33 3.47 -18.89 -18.73
CA ALA A 33 2.44 -18.24 -17.93
C ALA A 33 2.25 -18.90 -16.55
N SER A 34 2.47 -20.22 -16.47
CA SER A 34 2.44 -21.01 -15.23
C SER A 34 3.44 -20.51 -14.18
N ALA A 35 4.62 -20.05 -14.60
CA ALA A 35 5.62 -19.54 -13.67
C ALA A 35 5.17 -18.23 -13.03
N VAL A 36 4.52 -17.33 -13.78
CA VAL A 36 4.03 -16.04 -13.24
C VAL A 36 2.91 -16.29 -12.22
N THR A 37 1.99 -17.20 -12.53
CA THR A 37 0.92 -17.61 -11.60
C THR A 37 1.50 -18.21 -10.33
N ALA A 38 2.49 -19.11 -10.43
CA ALA A 38 3.13 -19.70 -9.26
C ALA A 38 3.80 -18.65 -8.35
N HIS A 39 4.48 -17.65 -8.92
CA HIS A 39 5.08 -16.56 -8.14
C HIS A 39 4.00 -15.68 -7.48
N ALA A 40 2.90 -15.41 -8.18
CA ALA A 40 1.79 -14.63 -7.64
C ALA A 40 1.11 -15.35 -6.46
N VAL A 41 0.87 -16.65 -6.58
CA VAL A 41 0.33 -17.48 -5.50
C VAL A 41 1.31 -17.50 -4.33
N ALA A 42 2.59 -17.82 -4.55
CA ALA A 42 3.58 -17.88 -3.49
C ALA A 42 3.73 -16.54 -2.75
N ALA A 43 3.82 -15.43 -3.47
CA ALA A 43 3.93 -14.10 -2.88
C ALA A 43 2.67 -13.72 -2.08
N THR A 44 1.49 -13.99 -2.63
CA THR A 44 0.21 -13.72 -1.93
C THR A 44 0.10 -14.57 -0.67
N THR A 45 0.41 -15.86 -0.73
CA THR A 45 0.40 -16.74 0.44
C THR A 45 1.37 -16.28 1.52
N ALA A 46 2.60 -15.91 1.15
CA ALA A 46 3.58 -15.38 2.11
C ALA A 46 3.10 -14.07 2.75
N ALA A 47 2.52 -13.17 1.96
CA ALA A 47 1.95 -11.92 2.45
C ALA A 47 0.76 -12.16 3.39
N THR A 48 -0.13 -13.10 3.08
CA THR A 48 -1.25 -13.50 3.93
C THR A 48 -0.76 -14.10 5.25
N ALA A 49 0.25 -14.98 5.21
CA ALA A 49 0.84 -15.55 6.42
C ALA A 49 1.48 -14.46 7.30
N ALA A 50 2.21 -13.52 6.69
CA ALA A 50 2.74 -12.36 7.39
C ALA A 50 1.63 -11.50 8.02
N ALA A 51 0.53 -11.29 7.30
CA ALA A 51 -0.63 -10.59 7.83
C ALA A 51 -1.27 -11.33 9.02
N VAL A 52 -1.43 -12.65 8.96
CA VAL A 52 -1.94 -13.44 10.09
C VAL A 52 -1.04 -13.28 11.31
N MET A 53 0.29 -13.39 11.13
CA MET A 53 1.24 -13.20 12.23
C MET A 53 1.18 -11.78 12.80
N LEU A 54 1.05 -10.76 11.94
CA LEU A 54 0.91 -9.37 12.38
C LEU A 54 -0.40 -9.15 13.13
N GLY A 55 -1.51 -9.75 12.70
CA GLY A 55 -2.80 -9.68 13.39
C GLY A 55 -2.70 -10.27 14.80
N ALA A 56 -2.09 -11.45 14.92
CA ALA A 56 -1.82 -12.06 16.23
C ALA A 56 -0.92 -11.16 17.10
N ALA A 57 0.13 -10.57 16.51
CA ALA A 57 1.01 -9.65 17.21
C ALA A 57 0.30 -8.38 17.68
N THR A 58 -0.67 -7.86 16.91
CA THR A 58 -1.45 -6.69 17.32
C THR A 58 -2.29 -6.96 18.57
N GLU A 59 -2.94 -8.12 18.66
CA GLU A 59 -3.68 -8.52 19.87
C GLU A 59 -2.74 -8.73 21.06
N ALA A 60 -1.64 -9.47 20.86
CA ALA A 60 -0.66 -9.70 21.92
C ALA A 60 -0.05 -8.39 22.44
N ALA A 61 0.30 -7.46 21.55
CA ALA A 61 0.88 -6.18 21.92
C ALA A 61 -0.14 -5.25 22.61
N GLN A 62 -1.42 -5.32 22.23
CA GLN A 62 -2.46 -4.52 22.88
C GLN A 62 -2.61 -4.87 24.36
N GLY A 63 -2.46 -6.15 24.72
CA GLY A 63 -2.46 -6.59 26.12
C GLY A 63 -1.17 -6.29 26.89
N ALA A 64 -0.05 -6.08 26.20
CA ALA A 64 1.27 -5.90 26.81
C ALA A 64 1.71 -4.42 26.96
N LEU A 65 1.18 -3.53 26.12
CA LEU A 65 1.58 -2.12 26.10
C LEU A 65 0.88 -1.30 27.20
N PRO A 66 1.55 -0.26 27.75
CA PRO A 66 0.91 0.68 28.66
C PRO A 66 -0.30 1.35 27.99
N THR A 67 -1.29 1.78 28.79
CA THR A 67 -2.58 2.31 28.32
C THR A 67 -2.47 3.47 27.32
N ALA A 68 -1.41 4.27 27.41
CA ALA A 68 -1.12 5.37 26.49
C ALA A 68 -0.68 4.89 25.08
N TRP A 69 -0.16 3.66 24.96
CA TRP A 69 0.43 3.07 23.76
C TRP A 69 -0.36 1.87 23.23
N GLY A 70 -1.21 1.25 24.05
CA GLY A 70 -2.13 0.17 23.65
C GLY A 70 -2.91 0.43 22.35
N PRO A 71 -3.45 1.64 22.10
CA PRO A 71 -4.11 1.95 20.83
C PRO A 71 -3.20 1.89 19.61
N LEU A 72 -1.89 2.05 19.76
CA LEU A 72 -0.97 1.96 18.62
C LEU A 72 -0.89 0.53 18.09
N ALA A 73 -0.89 -0.45 19.00
CA ALA A 73 -0.86 -1.86 18.64
C ALA A 73 -2.10 -2.28 17.85
N ASN A 74 -3.27 -1.76 18.21
CA ASN A 74 -4.53 -2.03 17.52
C ASN A 74 -5.14 -0.75 16.94
N SER A 75 -4.45 -0.19 15.94
CA SER A 75 -4.80 1.08 15.29
C SER A 75 -5.28 0.88 13.87
N VAL A 76 -6.25 1.68 13.42
CA VAL A 76 -6.73 1.66 12.03
C VAL A 76 -5.56 1.90 11.06
N THR A 77 -4.59 2.71 11.49
CA THR A 77 -3.31 2.91 10.79
C THR A 77 -2.60 1.60 10.48
N ALA A 78 -2.38 0.73 11.47
CA ALA A 78 -1.74 -0.56 11.27
C ALA A 78 -2.57 -1.46 10.32
N TRP A 79 -3.90 -1.48 10.52
CA TRP A 79 -4.85 -2.26 9.73
C TRP A 79 -4.91 -1.89 8.24
N VAL A 80 -4.47 -0.69 7.86
CA VAL A 80 -4.45 -0.24 6.46
C VAL A 80 -3.04 -0.21 5.88
N LEU A 81 -2.06 0.32 6.62
CA LEU A 81 -0.70 0.49 6.10
C LEU A 81 0.07 -0.82 5.99
N LEU A 82 -0.13 -1.78 6.91
CA LEU A 82 0.54 -3.08 6.82
C LEU A 82 0.04 -3.88 5.60
N PRO A 83 -1.29 -4.02 5.35
CA PRO A 83 -1.77 -4.66 4.12
C PRO A 83 -1.32 -3.93 2.86
N ALA A 84 -1.26 -2.59 2.87
CA ALA A 84 -0.77 -1.82 1.73
C ALA A 84 0.70 -2.10 1.43
N ALA A 85 1.54 -2.20 2.46
CA ALA A 85 2.95 -2.54 2.32
C ALA A 85 3.14 -3.97 1.80
N LEU A 86 2.44 -4.95 2.39
CA LEU A 86 2.48 -6.35 1.96
C LEU A 86 1.98 -6.52 0.53
N THR A 87 0.88 -5.87 0.16
CA THR A 87 0.35 -5.88 -1.20
C THR A 87 1.33 -5.26 -2.19
N THR A 88 1.98 -4.15 -1.81
CA THR A 88 3.03 -3.55 -2.64
C THR A 88 4.20 -4.51 -2.84
N ALA A 89 4.59 -5.28 -1.81
CA ALA A 89 5.63 -6.30 -1.90
C ALA A 89 5.24 -7.45 -2.84
N VAL A 90 3.99 -7.92 -2.79
CA VAL A 90 3.46 -8.90 -3.76
C VAL A 90 3.59 -8.38 -5.18
N LEU A 91 3.13 -7.14 -5.44
CA LEU A 91 3.19 -6.53 -6.76
C LEU A 91 4.61 -6.25 -7.26
N ALA A 92 5.59 -6.15 -6.36
CA ALA A 92 7.00 -6.03 -6.69
C ALA A 92 7.65 -7.39 -7.00
N ALA A 93 7.21 -8.45 -6.32
CA ALA A 93 7.73 -9.81 -6.49
C ALA A 93 7.24 -10.50 -7.77
N VAL A 94 6.08 -10.08 -8.32
CA VAL A 94 5.49 -10.69 -9.51
C VAL A 94 5.91 -9.94 -10.78
N PRO A 95 6.53 -10.61 -11.77
CA PRO A 95 6.95 -9.97 -13.01
C PRO A 95 5.79 -9.32 -13.77
N ARG A 96 5.89 -8.01 -14.02
CA ARG A 96 4.91 -7.27 -14.84
C ARG A 96 5.12 -7.58 -16.30
N ARG A 97 4.34 -8.50 -16.84
CA ARG A 97 4.08 -8.52 -18.28
C ARG A 97 2.95 -7.54 -18.57
N GLY A 98 2.91 -7.00 -19.77
CA GLY A 98 1.83 -6.12 -20.26
C GLY A 98 0.46 -6.81 -20.37
N THR A 99 0.12 -7.67 -19.41
CA THR A 99 -1.13 -8.37 -19.26
C THR A 99 -1.96 -7.64 -18.20
N GLY A 100 -3.25 -7.44 -18.46
CA GLY A 100 -4.20 -6.76 -17.55
C GLY A 100 -4.48 -7.49 -16.22
N THR A 101 -3.56 -8.31 -15.73
CA THR A 101 -3.64 -9.11 -14.50
C THR A 101 -3.22 -8.35 -13.24
N GLY A 102 -2.76 -7.10 -13.37
CA GLY A 102 -2.31 -6.29 -12.24
C GLY A 102 -3.42 -5.98 -11.24
N LEU A 103 -4.62 -5.64 -11.72
CA LEU A 103 -5.76 -5.33 -10.86
C LEU A 103 -6.29 -6.56 -10.11
N PRO A 104 -6.59 -7.70 -10.76
CA PRO A 104 -7.00 -8.91 -10.05
C PRO A 104 -6.02 -9.34 -8.97
N LEU A 105 -4.71 -9.32 -9.26
CA LEU A 105 -3.68 -9.67 -8.28
C LEU A 105 -3.64 -8.68 -7.12
N ALA A 106 -3.70 -7.38 -7.40
CA ALA A 106 -3.68 -6.36 -6.36
C ALA A 106 -4.89 -6.44 -5.44
N LEU A 107 -6.08 -6.68 -6.01
CA LEU A 107 -7.31 -6.90 -5.24
C LEU A 107 -7.21 -8.17 -4.40
N ALA A 108 -6.76 -9.29 -4.98
CA ALA A 108 -6.60 -10.54 -4.26
C ALA A 108 -5.60 -10.41 -3.11
N ALA A 109 -4.44 -9.78 -3.33
CA ALA A 109 -3.44 -9.56 -2.30
C ALA A 109 -3.92 -8.58 -1.22
N GLY A 110 -4.61 -7.51 -1.59
CA GLY A 110 -5.21 -6.56 -0.66
C GLY A 110 -6.24 -7.23 0.24
N LEU A 111 -7.18 -7.98 -0.34
CA LEU A 111 -8.17 -8.77 0.39
C LEU A 111 -7.52 -9.83 1.29
N ALA A 112 -6.56 -10.59 0.76
CA ALA A 112 -5.94 -11.67 1.52
C ALA A 112 -5.13 -11.14 2.71
N THR A 113 -4.44 -10.00 2.55
CA THR A 113 -3.67 -9.39 3.65
C THR A 113 -4.56 -8.71 4.69
N THR A 114 -5.66 -8.03 4.32
CA THR A 114 -6.58 -7.48 5.32
C THR A 114 -7.33 -8.58 6.06
N GLN A 115 -7.85 -9.60 5.36
CA GLN A 115 -8.51 -10.73 6.01
C GLN A 115 -7.53 -11.56 6.84
N GLY A 116 -6.27 -11.69 6.39
CA GLY A 116 -5.21 -12.32 7.16
C GLY A 116 -4.99 -11.64 8.52
N LEU A 117 -4.92 -10.29 8.55
CA LEU A 117 -4.83 -9.56 9.82
C LEU A 117 -6.05 -9.85 10.71
N VAL A 118 -7.27 -9.81 10.17
CA VAL A 118 -8.51 -10.02 10.94
C VAL A 118 -8.52 -11.42 11.54
N ALA A 119 -8.20 -12.42 10.72
CA ALA A 119 -8.12 -13.82 11.15
C ALA A 119 -7.02 -14.03 12.19
N GLY A 120 -5.85 -13.41 12.03
CA GLY A 120 -4.75 -13.48 12.99
C GLY A 120 -5.11 -12.87 14.34
N TYR A 121 -5.71 -11.68 14.33
CA TYR A 121 -6.14 -10.97 15.55
C TYR A 121 -7.18 -11.77 16.33
N TYR A 122 -8.30 -12.12 15.69
CA TYR A 122 -9.37 -12.85 16.37
C TYR A 122 -9.02 -14.31 16.66
N GLY A 123 -8.19 -14.93 15.83
CA GLY A 123 -7.66 -16.28 16.07
C GLY A 123 -6.78 -16.32 17.31
N TRP A 124 -5.86 -15.35 17.47
CA TRP A 124 -5.04 -15.23 18.67
C TRP A 124 -5.90 -14.94 19.91
N ALA A 125 -6.86 -14.01 19.78
CA ALA A 125 -7.78 -13.68 20.85
C ALA A 125 -8.48 -14.93 21.38
N ALA A 126 -9.08 -15.71 20.49
CA ALA A 126 -9.86 -16.91 20.82
C ALA A 126 -9.02 -18.10 21.29
N LEU A 127 -7.85 -18.35 20.68
CA LEU A 127 -7.09 -19.59 20.87
C LEU A 127 -5.96 -19.47 21.89
N VAL A 128 -5.44 -18.26 22.11
CA VAL A 128 -4.22 -18.06 22.92
C VAL A 128 -4.50 -17.20 24.15
N SER A 129 -5.01 -15.99 23.96
CA SER A 129 -5.22 -15.06 25.09
C SER A 129 -6.51 -15.30 25.87
N GLY A 130 -7.48 -16.00 25.27
CA GLY A 130 -8.81 -16.19 25.87
C GLY A 130 -9.64 -14.91 25.96
N THR A 131 -9.26 -13.84 25.25
CA THR A 131 -9.98 -12.57 25.23
C THR A 131 -11.34 -12.75 24.55
N PRO A 132 -12.46 -12.52 25.26
CA PRO A 132 -13.78 -12.65 24.66
C PRO A 132 -14.06 -11.47 23.73
N HIS A 133 -14.41 -11.76 22.48
CA HIS A 133 -14.96 -10.79 21.54
C HIS A 133 -16.37 -11.18 21.11
N ALA A 134 -17.22 -10.18 20.95
CA ALA A 134 -18.55 -10.38 20.38
C ALA A 134 -18.43 -10.84 18.92
N TRP A 135 -19.22 -11.84 18.53
CA TRP A 135 -19.26 -12.31 17.14
C TRP A 135 -19.60 -11.19 16.15
N SER A 136 -20.46 -10.24 16.56
CA SER A 136 -20.77 -9.04 15.78
C SER A 136 -19.53 -8.21 15.43
N SER A 137 -18.52 -8.17 16.32
CA SER A 137 -17.26 -7.47 16.05
C SER A 137 -16.45 -8.20 14.98
N VAL A 138 -16.36 -9.53 15.06
CA VAL A 138 -15.66 -10.34 14.04
C VAL A 138 -16.27 -10.11 12.67
N VAL A 139 -17.60 -10.16 12.57
CA VAL A 139 -18.33 -9.93 11.31
C VAL A 139 -18.11 -8.52 10.80
N LEU A 140 -18.23 -7.50 11.67
CA LEU A 140 -18.03 -6.10 11.32
C LEU A 140 -16.62 -5.87 10.74
N TRP A 141 -15.58 -6.36 11.42
CA TRP A 141 -14.20 -6.15 10.99
C TRP A 141 -13.81 -7.00 9.78
N ALA A 142 -14.38 -8.20 9.63
CA ALA A 142 -14.24 -8.96 8.39
C ALA A 142 -14.85 -8.21 7.20
N ALA A 143 -16.06 -7.67 7.35
CA ALA A 143 -16.73 -6.88 6.31
C ALA A 143 -15.95 -5.59 5.99
N ALA A 144 -15.51 -4.85 7.01
CA ALA A 144 -14.65 -3.68 6.84
C ALA A 144 -13.32 -4.05 6.15
N GLY A 145 -12.75 -5.21 6.49
CA GLY A 145 -11.56 -5.78 5.86
C GLY A 145 -11.74 -6.08 4.37
N LEU A 146 -12.93 -6.46 3.92
CA LEU A 146 -13.21 -6.70 2.50
C LEU A 146 -13.21 -5.39 1.72
N VAL A 147 -13.92 -4.38 2.22
CA VAL A 147 -13.99 -3.05 1.59
C VAL A 147 -12.61 -2.40 1.57
N SER A 148 -11.96 -2.33 2.73
CA SER A 148 -10.62 -1.75 2.86
C SER A 148 -9.57 -2.53 2.08
N GLY A 149 -9.64 -3.87 2.05
CA GLY A 149 -8.70 -4.72 1.30
C GLY A 149 -8.75 -4.46 -0.20
N ALA A 150 -9.95 -4.31 -0.78
CA ALA A 150 -10.10 -3.95 -2.18
C ALA A 150 -9.50 -2.56 -2.47
N LEU A 151 -9.78 -1.57 -1.61
CA LEU A 151 -9.24 -0.21 -1.76
C LEU A 151 -7.71 -0.18 -1.60
N VAL A 152 -7.18 -0.86 -0.59
CA VAL A 152 -5.74 -1.02 -0.36
C VAL A 152 -5.07 -1.66 -1.58
N GLY A 153 -5.69 -2.70 -2.14
CA GLY A 153 -5.24 -3.35 -3.37
C GLY A 153 -5.11 -2.35 -4.53
N ALA A 154 -6.20 -1.64 -4.83
CA ALA A 154 -6.23 -0.65 -5.90
C ALA A 154 -5.20 0.48 -5.67
N VAL A 155 -5.11 1.01 -4.46
CA VAL A 155 -4.17 2.08 -4.11
C VAL A 155 -2.72 1.62 -4.21
N ALA A 156 -2.40 0.40 -3.75
CA ALA A 156 -1.08 -0.18 -3.88
C ALA A 156 -0.69 -0.36 -5.35
N LEU A 157 -1.63 -0.82 -6.20
CA LEU A 157 -1.42 -0.94 -7.64
C LEU A 157 -1.11 0.41 -8.27
N VAL A 158 -1.96 1.41 -8.04
CA VAL A 158 -1.77 2.77 -8.58
C VAL A 158 -0.42 3.33 -8.16
N ARG A 159 -0.02 3.19 -6.89
CA ARG A 159 1.31 3.63 -6.44
C ARG A 159 2.46 2.92 -7.14
N ALA A 160 2.26 1.65 -7.48
CA ALA A 160 3.28 0.79 -8.06
C ALA A 160 3.42 0.98 -9.59
N THR A 161 2.37 1.41 -10.29
CA THR A 161 2.35 1.59 -11.75
C THR A 161 2.41 3.04 -12.20
N GLU A 162 1.79 3.96 -11.45
CA GLU A 162 1.65 5.36 -11.85
C GLU A 162 2.83 6.24 -11.39
N ARG A 163 2.86 7.46 -11.92
CA ARG A 163 3.85 8.51 -11.59
C ARG A 163 3.16 9.86 -11.40
N GLY A 164 3.88 10.82 -10.83
CA GLY A 164 3.41 12.20 -10.75
C GLY A 164 2.18 12.34 -9.84
N ALA A 165 1.25 13.21 -10.23
CA ALA A 165 0.08 13.55 -9.42
C ALA A 165 -0.77 12.34 -9.01
N VAL A 166 -0.96 11.36 -9.90
CA VAL A 166 -1.81 10.18 -9.62
C VAL A 166 -1.20 9.28 -8.53
N ARG A 167 0.10 8.99 -8.63
CA ARG A 167 0.84 8.28 -7.56
C ARG A 167 0.89 9.09 -6.27
N GLY A 168 1.00 10.42 -6.39
CA GLY A 168 0.92 11.36 -5.28
C GLY A 168 -0.40 11.22 -4.53
N ALA A 169 -1.53 11.32 -5.24
CA ALA A 169 -2.88 11.17 -4.70
C ALA A 169 -3.09 9.83 -3.99
N ALA A 170 -2.65 8.72 -4.61
CA ALA A 170 -2.74 7.39 -4.00
C ALA A 170 -1.93 7.27 -2.70
N THR A 171 -0.76 7.89 -2.63
CA THR A 171 0.03 7.97 -1.39
C THR A 171 -0.63 8.89 -0.36
N GLY A 172 -1.27 9.97 -0.81
CA GLY A 172 -2.09 10.85 0.01
C GLY A 172 -3.25 10.15 0.70
N LEU A 173 -3.96 9.27 -0.03
CA LEU A 173 -5.04 8.43 0.55
C LEU A 173 -4.52 7.54 1.68
N LEU A 174 -3.35 6.90 1.50
CA LEU A 174 -2.76 6.09 2.57
C LEU A 174 -2.32 6.94 3.76
N ALA A 175 -1.76 8.12 3.53
CA ALA A 175 -1.32 9.02 4.59
C ALA A 175 -2.48 9.68 5.35
N ALA A 176 -3.67 9.78 4.74
CA ALA A 176 -4.86 10.27 5.42
C ALA A 176 -5.25 9.38 6.61
N VAL A 177 -4.98 8.08 6.56
CA VAL A 177 -5.33 7.14 7.63
C VAL A 177 -4.62 7.45 8.95
N PRO A 178 -3.27 7.52 9.03
CA PRO A 178 -2.59 7.93 10.25
C PRO A 178 -2.92 9.36 10.69
N LEU A 179 -3.24 10.28 9.77
CA LEU A 179 -3.71 11.61 10.16
C LEU A 179 -5.09 11.56 10.83
N ALA A 180 -6.02 10.77 10.29
CA ALA A 180 -7.36 10.59 10.86
C ALA A 180 -7.27 9.88 12.22
N ASP A 181 -6.51 8.80 12.29
CA ASP A 181 -6.36 8.00 13.50
C ASP A 181 -5.65 8.80 14.61
N GLY A 182 -4.58 9.51 14.23
CA GLY A 182 -3.87 10.44 15.11
C GLY A 182 -4.75 11.58 15.60
N GLY A 183 -5.44 12.28 14.70
CA GLY A 183 -6.35 13.38 15.04
C GLY A 183 -7.50 12.92 15.94
N ARG A 184 -8.16 11.81 15.62
CA ARG A 184 -9.19 11.19 16.47
C ARG A 184 -8.65 10.90 17.86
N THR A 185 -7.44 10.33 17.95
CA THR A 185 -6.80 9.97 19.22
C THR A 185 -6.50 11.21 20.05
N VAL A 186 -5.89 12.24 19.46
CA VAL A 186 -5.57 13.49 20.16
C VAL A 186 -6.84 14.21 20.65
N LEU A 187 -7.89 14.27 19.82
CA LEU A 187 -9.09 15.05 20.11
C LEU A 187 -10.05 14.35 21.08
N LEU A 188 -10.23 13.03 20.95
CA LEU A 188 -11.22 12.28 21.71
C LEU A 188 -10.63 11.53 22.91
N PHE A 189 -9.32 11.25 22.89
CA PHE A 189 -8.62 10.47 23.92
C PHE A 189 -7.33 11.19 24.35
N PRO A 190 -7.42 12.36 25.00
CA PRO A 190 -6.25 13.21 25.27
C PRO A 190 -5.18 12.52 26.15
N TRP A 191 -5.56 11.54 26.98
CA TRP A 191 -4.61 10.71 27.74
C TRP A 191 -3.75 9.77 26.85
N GLN A 192 -4.10 9.62 25.58
CA GLN A 192 -3.37 8.88 24.54
C GLN A 192 -2.74 9.81 23.48
N ALA A 193 -2.73 11.13 23.73
CA ALA A 193 -2.30 12.13 22.74
C ALA A 193 -0.89 11.88 22.19
N ALA A 194 0.05 11.37 23.01
CA ALA A 194 1.40 11.04 22.54
C ALA A 194 1.39 10.01 21.38
N GLY A 195 0.56 8.96 21.48
CA GLY A 195 0.38 7.99 20.40
C GLY A 195 -0.29 8.62 19.17
N GLY A 196 -1.28 9.47 19.39
CA GLY A 196 -1.94 10.19 18.29
C GLY A 196 -0.98 11.11 17.52
N TRP A 197 -0.12 11.85 18.22
CA TRP A 197 0.93 12.66 17.60
C TRP A 197 1.97 11.81 16.86
N ALA A 198 2.30 10.63 17.36
CA ALA A 198 3.18 9.70 16.67
C ALA A 198 2.61 9.26 15.30
N PHE A 199 1.29 9.02 15.21
CA PHE A 199 0.64 8.75 13.92
C PHE A 199 0.64 9.95 12.99
N ALA A 200 0.35 11.15 13.49
CA ALA A 200 0.42 12.36 12.67
C ALA A 200 1.85 12.57 12.13
N ALA A 201 2.87 12.37 12.96
CA ALA A 201 4.27 12.43 12.55
C ALA A 201 4.61 11.35 11.50
N LEU A 202 4.15 10.12 11.68
CA LEU A 202 4.32 9.04 10.69
C LEU A 202 3.73 9.44 9.34
N ALA A 203 2.54 10.03 9.32
CA ALA A 203 1.91 10.50 8.09
C ALA A 203 2.73 11.58 7.39
N VAL A 204 3.25 12.55 8.15
CA VAL A 204 4.14 13.60 7.65
C VAL A 204 5.42 12.99 7.07
N VAL A 205 6.04 12.03 7.75
CA VAL A 205 7.21 11.31 7.26
C VAL A 205 6.92 10.57 5.96
N VAL A 206 5.78 9.88 5.86
CA VAL A 206 5.33 9.22 4.63
C VAL A 206 5.17 10.26 3.50
N LEU A 207 4.47 11.36 3.75
CA LEU A 207 4.21 12.38 2.72
C LEU A 207 5.47 13.15 2.31
N LEU A 208 6.40 13.42 3.22
CA LEU A 208 7.62 14.17 2.90
C LEU A 208 8.74 13.28 2.35
N GLY A 209 8.88 12.07 2.89
CA GLY A 209 9.96 11.13 2.58
C GLY A 209 9.68 10.22 1.39
N VAL A 210 8.42 9.84 1.15
CA VAL A 210 8.06 8.92 0.05
C VAL A 210 7.68 9.66 -1.23
N LEU A 211 7.12 10.88 -1.12
CA LEU A 211 6.69 11.65 -2.28
C LEU A 211 7.84 12.45 -2.91
N ARG A 212 7.96 12.32 -4.23
CA ARG A 212 8.84 13.19 -5.02
C ARG A 212 8.25 14.60 -5.11
N ARG A 213 9.08 15.63 -5.39
CA ARG A 213 8.63 17.04 -5.47
C ARG A 213 7.35 17.24 -6.31
N GLY A 214 7.27 16.61 -7.49
CA GLY A 214 6.10 16.70 -8.38
C GLY A 214 4.86 15.90 -7.94
N GLU A 215 4.95 15.11 -6.87
CA GLU A 215 3.86 14.28 -6.33
C GLU A 215 3.25 14.89 -5.06
N ARG A 216 4.00 15.79 -4.39
CA ARG A 216 3.68 16.34 -3.07
C ARG A 216 2.35 17.08 -3.03
N ALA A 217 2.09 17.98 -3.99
CA ALA A 217 0.86 18.78 -3.99
C ALA A 217 -0.37 17.88 -4.04
N ALA A 218 -0.40 16.92 -4.98
CA ALA A 218 -1.49 15.95 -5.08
C ALA A 218 -1.61 15.09 -3.83
N GLY A 219 -0.49 14.61 -3.26
CA GLY A 219 -0.53 13.83 -2.02
C GLY A 219 -1.13 14.59 -0.84
N TRP A 220 -0.71 15.84 -0.61
CA TRP A 220 -1.26 16.67 0.45
C TRP A 220 -2.73 17.04 0.21
N MET A 221 -3.10 17.42 -1.02
CA MET A 221 -4.49 17.74 -1.36
C MET A 221 -5.41 16.55 -1.17
N THR A 222 -5.01 15.36 -1.63
CA THR A 222 -5.82 14.15 -1.48
C THR A 222 -5.89 13.70 -0.02
N ALA A 223 -4.81 13.83 0.76
CA ALA A 223 -4.85 13.55 2.20
C ALA A 223 -5.85 14.49 2.90
N ALA A 224 -5.78 15.79 2.63
CA ALA A 224 -6.70 16.77 3.20
C ALA A 224 -8.16 16.51 2.78
N ALA A 225 -8.42 16.22 1.50
CA ALA A 225 -9.76 15.92 1.00
C ALA A 225 -10.33 14.64 1.64
N ALA A 226 -9.52 13.59 1.78
CA ALA A 226 -9.94 12.34 2.43
C ALA A 226 -10.26 12.56 3.92
N LEU A 227 -9.46 13.36 4.63
CA LEU A 227 -9.72 13.74 6.01
C LEU A 227 -11.03 14.52 6.15
N ALA A 228 -11.25 15.53 5.30
CA ALA A 228 -12.46 16.32 5.31
C ALA A 228 -13.70 15.47 5.01
N ALA A 229 -13.62 14.58 4.01
CA ALA A 229 -14.69 13.66 3.67
C ALA A 229 -15.00 12.70 4.83
N GLY A 230 -13.97 12.13 5.47
CA GLY A 230 -14.14 11.26 6.63
C GLY A 230 -14.77 11.97 7.83
N ALA A 231 -14.30 13.18 8.14
CA ALA A 231 -14.87 14.00 9.21
C ALA A 231 -16.34 14.38 8.92
N GLY A 232 -16.65 14.75 7.67
CA GLY A 232 -18.02 15.05 7.25
C GLY A 232 -18.95 13.83 7.34
N ALA A 233 -18.51 12.67 6.86
CA ALA A 233 -19.28 11.43 6.96
C ALA A 233 -19.53 11.03 8.42
N PHE A 234 -18.54 11.19 9.29
CA PHE A 234 -18.70 10.96 10.73
C PHE A 234 -19.74 11.90 11.34
N ALA A 235 -19.68 13.20 11.03
CA ALA A 235 -20.65 14.18 11.55
C ALA A 235 -22.09 13.87 11.09
N VAL A 236 -22.27 13.45 9.85
CA VAL A 236 -23.59 13.04 9.33
C VAL A 236 -24.11 11.79 10.04
N LEU A 237 -23.26 10.79 10.25
CA LEU A 237 -23.64 9.57 10.97
C LEU A 237 -23.98 9.85 12.43
N ASP A 238 -23.19 10.68 13.13
CA ASP A 238 -23.45 11.08 14.51
C ASP A 238 -24.79 11.82 14.63
N ALA A 239 -25.07 12.76 13.71
CA ALA A 239 -26.34 13.47 13.67
C ALA A 239 -27.53 12.51 13.42
N ALA A 240 -27.40 11.57 12.49
CA ALA A 240 -28.45 10.58 12.21
C ALA A 240 -28.74 9.68 13.41
N VAL A 241 -27.70 9.22 14.12
CA VAL A 241 -27.85 8.41 15.33
C VAL A 241 -28.57 9.21 16.42
N ARG A 242 -28.16 10.46 16.66
CA ARG A 242 -28.84 11.32 17.66
C ARG A 242 -30.32 11.49 17.35
N LEU A 243 -30.66 11.74 16.08
CA LEU A 243 -32.07 11.88 15.65
C LEU A 243 -32.88 10.59 15.82
N ALA A 244 -32.28 9.42 15.64
CA ALA A 244 -32.96 8.14 15.79
C ALA A 244 -33.18 7.73 17.26
N THR A 245 -32.47 8.38 18.20
CA THR A 245 -32.54 8.10 19.64
C THR A 245 -33.34 9.13 20.45
N LEU A 246 -33.90 10.14 19.78
CA LEU A 246 -34.85 11.11 20.35
C LEU A 246 -36.28 10.60 20.21
#